data_AF-A0A1L9MQR3-F1
#
_entry.id   AF-A0A1L9MQR3-F1
#
_cell.length_a   1.000
_cell.length_b   1.000
_cell.length_c   1.000
_cell.angle_alpha   90.00
_cell.angle_beta   90.00
_cell.angle_gamma   90.00
#
_symmetry.space_group_name_H-M   'P 1'
#
loop_
_entity.id
_entity.type
_entity.pdbx_description
1 polymer ?
#
loop_
_entity_poly.entity_id
_entity_poly.type
_entity_poly.pdbx_seq_one_letter_code
_entity_poly.pdbx_strand_id
1 'polypeptide(L)'
;MISISTLLLTISLTLTATAHPSVTHQKRSVTCLKVGATATATWTNSADQTCTYVGVVGSNYGENSDGDGDYSCNGRCGSGCSGIALGNVYTQDCFSHDICSYFEDASGGASDPNCGAAYKAAEDDYLLGLVDGCSQTNPTNAVVKPTATPVCT
;
A
#
# COMPACT_ATOMS: atom_id res chain seq x y z
N MET A 1 -26.69 -65.32 11.69
CA MET A 1 -27.23 -64.62 12.86
C MET A 1 -26.07 -63.99 13.62
N ILE A 2 -26.24 -62.73 14.08
CA ILE A 2 -25.33 -61.90 14.92
C ILE A 2 -24.12 -61.35 14.12
N SER A 3 -24.08 -60.14 13.54
CA SER A 3 -24.29 -58.73 13.99
C SER A 3 -23.35 -58.28 15.12
N ILE A 4 -22.94 -56.99 15.11
CA ILE A 4 -21.99 -56.26 15.99
C ILE A 4 -20.57 -56.18 15.36
N SER A 5 -19.87 -55.04 15.22
CA SER A 5 -20.03 -53.70 15.76
C SER A 5 -19.39 -52.66 14.83
N THR A 6 -20.00 -51.50 14.73
CA THR A 6 -19.42 -50.25 14.24
C THR A 6 -18.25 -49.81 15.12
N LEU A 7 -17.15 -49.35 14.50
CA LEU A 7 -16.20 -48.45 15.15
C LEU A 7 -15.78 -47.37 14.15
N LEU A 8 -16.51 -46.25 14.17
CA LEU A 8 -16.10 -45.00 13.53
C LEU A 8 -14.90 -44.44 14.30
N LEU A 9 -13.73 -44.43 13.67
CA LEU A 9 -12.56 -43.73 14.17
C LEU A 9 -12.63 -42.27 13.70
N THR A 10 -13.14 -41.39 14.55
CA THR A 10 -13.10 -39.93 14.32
C THR A 10 -11.70 -39.43 14.63
N ILE A 11 -10.91 -39.12 13.58
CA ILE A 11 -9.67 -38.35 13.70
C ILE A 11 -10.06 -36.88 13.93
N SER A 12 -9.90 -36.42 15.17
CA SER A 12 -9.95 -35.01 15.51
C SER A 12 -8.60 -34.37 15.16
N LEU A 13 -8.51 -33.77 13.98
CA LEU A 13 -7.37 -32.93 13.60
C LEU A 13 -7.48 -31.60 14.35
N THR A 14 -6.78 -31.48 15.48
CA THR A 14 -6.63 -30.21 16.18
C THR A 14 -5.72 -29.30 15.36
N LEU A 15 -6.30 -28.39 14.58
CA LEU A 15 -5.58 -27.24 14.05
C LEU A 15 -5.20 -26.33 15.24
N THR A 16 -3.97 -26.44 15.71
CA THR A 16 -3.36 -25.38 16.51
C THR A 16 -3.05 -24.23 15.56
N ALA A 17 -4.00 -23.32 15.38
CA ALA A 17 -3.72 -22.04 14.76
C ALA A 17 -2.72 -21.31 15.67
N THR A 18 -1.45 -21.31 15.28
CA THR A 18 -0.48 -20.37 15.83
C THR A 18 -0.96 -18.99 15.40
N ALA A 19 -1.60 -18.26 16.31
CA ALA A 19 -1.85 -16.84 16.13
C ALA A 19 -0.48 -16.17 15.98
N HIS A 20 -0.03 -15.98 14.75
CA HIS A 20 1.00 -15.01 14.48
C HIS A 20 0.50 -13.69 15.05
N PRO A 21 1.35 -12.89 15.72
CA PRO A 21 1.00 -11.52 15.98
C PRO A 21 0.83 -10.87 14.61
N SER A 22 -0.41 -10.81 14.14
CA SER A 22 -0.79 -9.82 13.15
C SER A 22 -0.31 -8.52 13.76
N VAL A 23 0.69 -7.90 13.15
CA VAL A 23 0.93 -6.48 13.35
C VAL A 23 -0.39 -5.86 12.94
N THR A 24 -1.26 -5.65 13.91
CA THR A 24 -2.34 -4.70 13.80
C THR A 24 -1.62 -3.44 13.38
N HIS A 25 -1.68 -3.12 12.09
CA HIS A 25 -1.37 -1.78 11.63
C HIS A 25 -2.23 -0.90 12.53
N GLN A 26 -1.58 -0.31 13.54
CA GLN A 26 -2.20 0.62 14.46
C GLN A 26 -2.84 1.65 13.55
N LYS A 27 -4.17 1.64 13.49
CA LYS A 27 -4.99 2.48 12.62
C LYS A 27 -4.45 3.91 12.76
N ARG A 28 -3.60 4.33 11.82
CA ARG A 28 -2.94 5.62 11.93
C ARG A 28 -4.04 6.63 11.65
N SER A 29 -4.06 7.71 12.43
CA SER A 29 -4.79 8.89 12.00
C SER A 29 -4.25 9.31 10.63
N VAL A 30 -5.13 9.75 9.73
CA VAL A 30 -4.72 10.32 8.45
C VAL A 30 -3.63 11.35 8.67
N THR A 31 -2.51 11.19 7.98
CA THR A 31 -1.39 12.12 8.07
C THR A 31 -1.26 12.86 6.75
N CYS A 32 -1.75 14.10 6.72
CA CYS A 32 -1.63 14.94 5.53
C CYS A 32 -0.16 15.23 5.21
N LEU A 33 0.21 15.07 3.94
CA LEU A 33 1.50 15.50 3.41
C LEU A 33 1.33 16.73 2.53
N LYS A 34 2.37 17.57 2.44
CA LYS A 34 2.35 18.77 1.61
C LYS A 34 3.04 18.51 0.27
N VAL A 35 2.42 18.90 -0.84
CA VAL A 35 3.04 18.85 -2.18
C VAL A 35 4.36 19.63 -2.18
N GLY A 36 5.41 19.03 -2.74
CA GLY A 36 6.76 19.57 -2.77
C GLY A 36 7.59 19.32 -1.51
N ALA A 37 7.00 18.79 -0.43
CA ALA A 37 7.76 18.37 0.74
C ALA A 37 8.42 17.00 0.51
N THR A 38 9.53 16.76 1.21
CA THR A 38 10.13 15.43 1.30
C THR A 38 9.34 14.57 2.28
N ALA A 39 9.06 13.32 1.90
CA ALA A 39 8.45 12.31 2.75
C ALA A 39 9.21 10.98 2.63
N THR A 40 9.08 10.15 3.66
CA THR A 40 9.63 8.79 3.65
C THR A 40 8.49 7.82 3.43
N ALA A 41 8.53 7.06 2.35
CA ALA A 41 7.68 5.91 2.11
C ALA A 41 8.23 4.72 2.89
N THR A 42 7.35 3.91 3.45
CA THR A 42 7.72 2.67 4.14
C THR A 42 6.67 1.59 3.87
N TRP A 43 7.12 0.40 3.49
CA TRP A 43 6.26 -0.76 3.25
C TRP A 43 6.95 -2.05 3.68
N THR A 44 6.16 -3.10 3.83
CA THR A 44 6.67 -4.47 4.01
C THR A 44 6.44 -5.22 2.70
N ASN A 45 7.52 -5.73 2.10
CA ASN A 45 7.44 -6.48 0.85
C ASN A 45 7.10 -7.96 1.07
N SER A 46 6.98 -8.72 -0.01
CA SER A 46 6.65 -10.16 0.04
C SER A 46 7.71 -11.06 0.68
N ALA A 47 8.92 -10.53 0.88
CA ALA A 47 10.01 -11.19 1.58
C ALA A 47 10.06 -10.85 3.09
N ASP A 48 8.99 -10.25 3.62
CA ASP A 48 8.87 -9.77 5.01
C ASP A 48 9.94 -8.73 5.41
N GLN A 49 10.53 -8.04 4.43
CA GLN A 49 11.50 -6.96 4.68
C GLN A 49 10.81 -5.63 4.83
N THR A 50 11.35 -4.75 5.68
CA THR A 50 10.90 -3.35 5.73
C THR A 50 11.69 -2.54 4.71
N CYS A 51 11.00 -2.07 3.67
CA CYS A 51 11.56 -1.23 2.62
C CYS A 51 11.25 0.25 2.89
N THR A 52 12.21 1.12 2.62
CA THR A 52 12.08 2.57 2.77
C THR A 52 12.61 3.31 1.54
N TYR A 53 11.96 4.43 1.22
CA TYR A 53 12.40 5.33 0.16
C TYR A 53 12.07 6.78 0.53
N VAL A 54 13.01 7.69 0.30
CA VAL A 54 12.80 9.12 0.52
C VAL A 54 12.53 9.80 -0.81
N GLY A 55 11.36 10.43 -0.94
CA GLY A 55 10.94 11.09 -2.17
C GLY A 55 10.25 12.43 -1.91
N VAL A 56 9.85 13.10 -2.98
CA VAL A 56 9.11 14.36 -2.92
C VAL A 56 7.65 14.12 -3.24
N VAL A 57 6.76 14.63 -2.39
CA VAL A 57 5.30 14.50 -2.54
C VAL A 57 4.84 15.30 -3.76
N GLY A 58 4.00 14.70 -4.60
CA GLY A 58 3.55 15.25 -5.87
C GLY A 58 4.56 15.06 -7.01
N SER A 59 5.60 14.23 -6.85
CA SER A 59 6.49 13.88 -7.95
C SER A 59 5.73 13.22 -9.11
N ASN A 60 6.32 13.26 -10.30
CA ASN A 60 5.79 12.56 -11.47
C ASN A 60 6.80 11.56 -11.98
N TYR A 61 6.63 10.28 -11.63
CA TYR A 61 7.51 9.20 -12.05
C TYR A 61 7.07 8.54 -13.38
N GLY A 62 5.87 8.88 -13.88
CA GLY A 62 5.30 8.29 -15.08
C GLY A 62 4.84 6.86 -14.83
N GLU A 63 5.22 5.94 -15.71
CA GLU A 63 4.95 4.51 -15.61
C GLU A 63 6.10 3.79 -14.88
N ASN A 64 5.80 2.64 -14.28
CA ASN A 64 6.77 1.76 -13.61
C ASN A 64 7.73 1.05 -14.61
N SER A 65 8.37 -0.05 -14.20
CA SER A 65 9.28 -0.82 -15.07
C SER A 65 8.54 -1.53 -16.18
N ASP A 66 7.34 -2.03 -15.87
CA ASP A 66 6.50 -2.82 -16.77
C ASP A 66 5.75 -1.96 -17.81
N GLY A 67 5.84 -0.63 -17.69
CA GLY A 67 5.11 0.30 -18.55
C GLY A 67 3.64 0.45 -18.15
N ASP A 68 3.31 0.06 -16.91
CA ASP A 68 1.97 0.12 -16.35
C ASP A 68 1.86 1.20 -15.25
N GLY A 69 0.61 1.52 -14.91
CA GLY A 69 0.26 2.45 -13.85
C GLY A 69 0.46 3.93 -14.21
N ASP A 70 -0.10 4.80 -13.38
CA ASP A 70 0.12 6.25 -13.45
C ASP A 70 0.64 6.73 -12.09
N TYR A 71 1.97 6.88 -12.00
CA TYR A 71 2.68 7.36 -10.82
C TYR A 71 3.00 8.85 -10.93
N SER A 72 2.13 9.61 -11.60
CA SER A 72 2.08 11.05 -11.47
C SER A 72 1.42 11.46 -10.14
N CYS A 73 1.85 12.58 -9.56
CA CYS A 73 1.33 13.09 -8.29
C CYS A 73 1.55 12.15 -7.09
N ASN A 74 2.73 11.53 -6.94
CA ASN A 74 3.00 10.57 -5.87
C ASN A 74 2.59 11.08 -4.48
N GLY A 75 1.82 10.28 -3.74
CA GLY A 75 1.23 10.63 -2.46
C GLY A 75 -0.19 11.15 -2.53
N ARG A 76 -0.73 11.36 -3.72
CA ARG A 76 -2.15 11.62 -3.92
C ARG A 76 -2.93 10.33 -3.77
N CYS A 77 -3.91 10.30 -2.90
CA CYS A 77 -4.83 9.16 -2.79
C CYS A 77 -5.68 9.02 -4.05
N GLY A 78 -5.46 7.94 -4.80
CA GLY A 78 -6.11 7.65 -6.06
C GLY A 78 -5.09 7.29 -7.14
N SER A 79 -5.53 7.25 -8.40
CA SER A 79 -4.62 6.99 -9.53
C SER A 79 -4.09 8.31 -10.10
N GLY A 80 -2.76 8.47 -10.13
CA GLY A 80 -2.12 9.56 -10.85
C GLY A 80 -2.55 10.98 -10.44
N CYS A 81 -2.22 11.95 -11.29
CA CYS A 81 -2.74 13.32 -11.20
C CYS A 81 -4.15 13.46 -11.80
N SER A 82 -4.51 12.64 -12.79
CA SER A 82 -5.76 12.74 -13.55
C SER A 82 -6.73 11.58 -13.36
N GLY A 83 -6.31 10.52 -12.67
CA GLY A 83 -7.16 9.37 -12.40
C GLY A 83 -8.14 9.60 -11.26
N ILE A 84 -8.96 8.58 -11.03
CA ILE A 84 -10.08 8.59 -10.09
C ILE A 84 -9.56 8.85 -8.66
N ALA A 85 -10.21 9.80 -7.99
CA ALA A 85 -10.03 10.07 -6.57
C ALA A 85 -11.26 10.80 -6.00
N LEU A 86 -11.42 10.77 -4.67
CA LEU A 86 -12.42 11.59 -3.95
C LEU A 86 -11.98 13.05 -3.79
N GLY A 87 -10.74 13.37 -4.14
CA GLY A 87 -10.15 14.69 -4.12
C GLY A 87 -8.65 14.61 -4.37
N ASN A 88 -7.97 15.75 -4.44
CA ASN A 88 -6.51 15.80 -4.55
C ASN A 88 -5.88 15.74 -3.16
N VAL A 89 -6.17 14.65 -2.46
CA VAL A 89 -5.81 14.40 -1.06
C VAL A 89 -4.40 13.81 -1.04
N TYR A 90 -3.47 14.48 -0.34
CA TYR A 90 -2.09 13.99 -0.21
C TYR A 90 -1.81 13.52 1.20
N THR A 91 -1.42 12.26 1.37
CA THR A 91 -1.24 11.66 2.69
C THR A 91 -0.08 10.67 2.74
N GLN A 92 0.32 10.29 3.95
CA GLN A 92 1.47 9.44 4.19
C GLN A 92 1.28 8.02 3.68
N ASP A 93 0.11 7.40 3.86
CA ASP A 93 -0.06 6.00 3.46
C ASP A 93 -0.31 5.89 1.96
N CYS A 94 -1.00 6.87 1.35
CA CYS A 94 -1.06 6.98 -0.11
C CYS A 94 0.33 7.21 -0.74
N PHE A 95 1.20 8.00 -0.09
CA PHE A 95 2.59 8.17 -0.55
C PHE A 95 3.40 6.88 -0.44
N SER A 96 3.31 6.17 0.68
CA SER A 96 3.97 4.87 0.83
C SER A 96 3.49 3.86 -0.20
N HIS A 97 2.17 3.80 -0.45
CA HIS A 97 1.58 2.89 -1.43
C HIS A 97 2.03 3.22 -2.87
N ASP A 98 1.98 4.48 -3.30
CA ASP A 98 2.41 4.86 -4.65
C ASP A 98 3.87 4.51 -4.91
N ILE A 99 4.73 4.79 -3.92
CA ILE A 99 6.16 4.51 -4.02
C ILE A 99 6.43 2.99 -4.02
N CYS A 100 5.76 2.23 -3.15
CA CYS A 100 5.83 0.78 -3.16
C CYS A 100 5.42 0.24 -4.53
N SER A 101 4.25 0.63 -5.01
CA SER A 101 3.68 0.11 -6.24
C SER A 101 4.54 0.45 -7.46
N TYR A 102 5.17 1.63 -7.47
CA TYR A 102 6.12 2.01 -8.53
C TYR A 102 7.34 1.10 -8.59
N PHE A 103 7.97 0.83 -7.43
CA PHE A 103 9.24 0.08 -7.40
C PHE A 103 9.07 -1.44 -7.43
N GLU A 104 7.92 -1.95 -6.99
CA GLU A 104 7.63 -3.39 -6.92
C GLU A 104 6.75 -3.87 -8.09
N ASP A 105 6.48 -2.99 -9.07
CA ASP A 105 5.59 -3.22 -10.21
C ASP A 105 4.22 -3.81 -9.77
N ALA A 106 3.68 -3.29 -8.66
CA ALA A 106 2.58 -3.92 -7.94
C ALA A 106 1.25 -3.87 -8.71
N SER A 107 0.46 -4.95 -8.60
CA SER A 107 -0.86 -5.09 -9.23
C SER A 107 -1.84 -5.88 -8.36
N GLY A 108 -3.15 -5.67 -8.55
CA GLY A 108 -4.19 -6.36 -7.76
C GLY A 108 -4.49 -5.73 -6.40
N GLY A 109 -3.98 -4.52 -6.13
CA GLY A 109 -4.35 -3.69 -4.98
C GLY A 109 -4.08 -4.39 -3.64
N ALA A 110 -5.10 -4.51 -2.80
CA ALA A 110 -5.03 -5.14 -1.47
C ALA A 110 -4.51 -6.60 -1.46
N SER A 111 -4.52 -7.29 -2.60
CA SER A 111 -4.03 -8.67 -2.75
C SER A 111 -2.60 -8.75 -3.29
N ASP A 112 -1.99 -7.62 -3.65
CA ASP A 112 -0.61 -7.58 -4.11
C ASP A 112 0.34 -8.09 -3.00
N PRO A 113 1.27 -9.01 -3.31
CA PRO A 113 2.15 -9.59 -2.30
C PRO A 113 3.20 -8.61 -1.75
N ASN A 114 3.58 -7.57 -2.49
CA ASN A 114 4.58 -6.58 -2.07
C ASN A 114 3.95 -5.32 -1.47
N CYS A 115 2.83 -4.87 -2.01
CA CYS A 115 2.23 -3.58 -1.69
C CYS A 115 0.80 -3.67 -1.16
N GLY A 116 0.20 -4.86 -1.05
CA GLY A 116 -1.18 -5.03 -0.60
C GLY A 116 -1.39 -4.57 0.85
N ALA A 117 -0.37 -4.64 1.70
CA ALA A 117 -0.41 -4.06 3.04
C ALA A 117 -0.45 -2.52 3.00
N ALA A 118 0.40 -1.90 2.18
CA ALA A 118 0.40 -0.45 1.99
C ALA A 118 -0.91 0.05 1.34
N TYR A 119 -1.48 -0.71 0.40
CA TYR A 119 -2.79 -0.43 -0.19
C TYR A 119 -3.87 -0.36 0.89
N LYS A 120 -3.96 -1.39 1.75
CA LYS A 120 -4.94 -1.44 2.86
C LYS A 120 -4.73 -0.31 3.86
N ALA A 121 -3.48 0.06 4.13
CA ALA A 121 -3.17 1.20 5.00
C ALA A 121 -3.60 2.53 4.38
N ALA A 122 -3.65 2.65 3.05
CA ALA A 122 -4.09 3.86 2.37
C ALA A 122 -5.61 3.97 2.20
N GLU A 123 -6.40 2.94 2.53
CA GLU A 123 -7.84 2.93 2.32
C GLU A 123 -8.55 4.01 3.14
N ASP A 124 -8.22 4.16 4.42
CA ASP A 124 -8.81 5.20 5.27
C ASP A 124 -8.30 6.60 4.94
N ASP A 125 -7.04 6.74 4.54
CA ASP A 125 -6.52 7.98 3.95
C ASP A 125 -7.32 8.42 2.71
N TYR A 126 -7.65 7.49 1.82
CA TYR A 126 -8.49 7.74 0.64
C TYR A 126 -9.90 8.19 1.02
N LEU A 127 -10.51 7.55 2.02
CA LEU A 127 -11.89 7.81 2.46
C LEU A 127 -12.03 9.08 3.31
N LEU A 128 -11.05 9.36 4.17
CA LEU A 128 -11.15 10.37 5.23
C LEU A 128 -10.24 11.57 5.01
N GLY A 129 -9.19 11.47 4.18
CA GLY A 129 -8.23 12.56 4.02
C GLY A 129 -8.81 13.84 3.39
N LEU A 130 -9.94 13.74 2.68
CA LEU A 130 -10.67 14.93 2.26
C LEU A 130 -11.31 15.66 3.45
N VAL A 131 -11.94 14.92 4.36
CA VAL A 131 -12.59 15.47 5.56
C VAL A 131 -11.55 16.03 6.52
N ASP A 132 -10.38 15.41 6.59
CA ASP A 132 -9.25 15.86 7.40
C ASP A 132 -8.44 17.01 6.75
N GLY A 133 -8.89 17.51 5.59
CA GLY A 133 -8.37 18.72 4.98
C GLY A 133 -7.04 18.55 4.23
N CYS A 134 -6.67 17.33 3.85
CA CYS A 134 -5.41 17.05 3.15
C CYS A 134 -5.44 17.41 1.65
N SER A 135 -6.55 17.97 1.15
CA SER A 135 -6.73 18.32 -0.27
C SER A 135 -5.86 19.50 -0.69
N GLN A 136 -5.16 19.38 -1.81
CA GLN A 136 -4.26 20.37 -2.38
C GLN A 136 -4.40 20.48 -3.90
N THR A 137 -3.76 21.48 -4.51
CA THR A 137 -3.66 21.56 -5.97
C THR A 137 -2.58 20.58 -6.47
N ASN A 138 -2.93 19.77 -7.48
CA ASN A 138 -1.96 18.89 -8.12
C ASN A 138 -0.86 19.71 -8.81
N PRO A 139 0.43 19.34 -8.66
CA PRO A 139 1.50 19.98 -9.42
C PRO A 139 1.47 19.55 -10.90
N THR A 140 2.02 20.39 -11.76
CA THR A 140 2.19 20.13 -13.19
C THR A 140 3.66 19.82 -13.49
N ASN A 141 4.15 18.70 -12.97
CA ASN A 141 5.54 18.28 -13.12
C ASN A 141 5.74 17.48 -14.40
N ALA A 142 6.85 17.72 -15.12
CA ALA A 142 7.30 16.80 -16.16
C ALA A 142 7.69 15.45 -15.55
N VAL A 143 7.64 14.38 -16.36
CA VAL A 143 8.04 13.03 -15.92
C VAL A 143 9.55 13.03 -15.60
N VAL A 144 9.90 12.59 -14.40
CA VAL A 144 11.27 12.40 -13.94
C VAL A 144 11.32 11.10 -13.12
N LYS A 145 11.89 10.03 -13.70
CA LYS A 145 12.08 8.77 -12.99
C LYS A 145 13.13 8.93 -11.87
N PRO A 146 12.92 8.31 -10.70
CA PRO A 146 13.88 8.35 -9.62
C PRO A 146 15.17 7.62 -9.99
N THR A 147 16.31 8.13 -9.50
CA THR A 147 17.63 7.51 -9.70
C THR A 147 18.11 6.72 -8.49
N ALA A 148 17.49 6.94 -7.33
CA ALA A 148 17.70 6.17 -6.13
C ALA A 148 16.74 4.98 -6.09
N THR A 149 17.18 3.89 -5.44
CA THR A 149 16.37 2.70 -5.19
C THR A 149 15.97 2.61 -3.72
N PRO A 150 14.89 1.89 -3.38
CA PRO A 150 14.54 1.62 -2.00
C PRO A 150 15.63 0.86 -1.23
N VAL A 151 15.66 1.03 0.09
CA VAL A 151 16.50 0.26 1.00
C VAL A 151 15.61 -0.66 1.81
N CYS A 152 15.84 -1.98 1.71
CA CYS A 152 15.08 -3.01 2.41
C CYS A 152 15.97 -3.75 3.43
N THR A 153 15.46 -3.95 4.64
CA THR A 153 16.14 -4.64 5.74
C THR A 153 15.27 -5.73 6.34
#